data_AF-A0A5K1BCU2-F1
#
_entry.id   AF-A0A5K1BCU2-F1
#
_cell.length_a   1.000
_cell.length_b   1.000
_cell.length_c   1.000
_cell.angle_alpha   90.00
_cell.angle_beta   90.00
_cell.angle_gamma   90.00
#
_symmetry.space_group_name_H-M   'P 1'
#
loop_
_entity.id
_entity.type
_entity.pdbx_description
1 polymer ?
#
loop_
_entity_poly.entity_id
_entity_poly.type
_entity_poly.pdbx_seq_one_letter_code
_entity_poly.pdbx_strand_id
1 'polypeptide(L)' 'LLDDLQRDQWPVSPSNRAARCTGVALSVAAGLLGGCVQGTGARIIAMVGGPCTEGPGT' A
#
# COMPACT_ATOMS: atom_id res chain seq x y z
N LEU A 1 -3.08 9.50 15.58
CA LEU A 1 -2.71 9.12 14.19
C LEU A 1 -3.06 7.66 13.91
N LEU A 2 -2.42 6.68 14.56
CA LEU A 2 -2.77 5.27 14.32
C LEU A 2 -4.12 4.88 14.93
N ASP A 3 -4.46 5.42 16.10
CA ASP A 3 -5.76 5.17 16.76
C ASP A 3 -6.95 5.74 15.99
N ASP A 4 -6.71 6.75 15.15
CA ASP A 4 -7.74 7.43 14.35
C ASP A 4 -7.93 6.78 12.96
N LEU A 5 -7.16 5.74 12.63
CA LEU A 5 -7.18 5.11 11.32
C LEU A 5 -8.54 4.42 11.09
N GLN A 6 -9.28 4.87 10.10
CA GLN A 6 -10.53 4.24 9.66
C GLN A 6 -10.30 3.38 8.43
N ARG A 7 -11.27 2.49 8.13
CA ARG A 7 -11.29 1.78 6.85
C ARG A 7 -11.45 2.77 5.71
N ASP A 8 -10.97 2.39 4.54
CA ASP A 8 -11.25 3.13 3.31
C ASP A 8 -12.76 3.27 3.12
N GLN A 9 -13.20 4.50 2.86
CA GLN A 9 -14.59 4.89 2.75
C GLN A 9 -15.17 4.63 1.35
N TRP A 10 -14.33 4.25 0.38
CA TRP A 10 -14.78 4.10 -1.00
C TRP A 10 -15.77 2.93 -1.16
N PRO A 11 -16.91 3.14 -1.82
CA PRO A 11 -17.90 2.07 -1.98
C PRO A 11 -17.33 0.95 -2.86
N VAL A 12 -17.65 -0.29 -2.50
CA VAL A 12 -17.30 -1.48 -3.27
C VAL A 12 -18.56 -1.99 -3.96
N SER A 13 -18.52 -2.09 -5.28
CA SER A 13 -19.63 -2.64 -6.06
C SER A 13 -19.97 -4.07 -5.62
N PRO A 14 -21.25 -4.48 -5.69
CA PRO A 14 -21.63 -5.86 -5.42
C PRO A 14 -20.79 -6.85 -6.24
N SER A 15 -20.36 -7.95 -5.60
CA SER A 15 -19.51 -9.00 -6.19
C SER A 15 -18.08 -8.58 -6.55
N ASN A 16 -17.67 -7.34 -6.24
CA ASN A 16 -16.28 -6.92 -6.39
C ASN A 16 -15.53 -6.95 -5.04
N ARG A 17 -14.19 -6.98 -5.13
CA ARG A 17 -13.31 -6.75 -4.00
C ARG A 17 -12.99 -5.26 -3.91
N ALA A 18 -12.65 -4.77 -2.72
CA ALA A 18 -12.14 -3.41 -2.54
C ALA A 18 -10.92 -3.16 -3.44
N ALA A 19 -10.83 -1.94 -3.97
CA ALA A 19 -9.68 -1.46 -4.72
C ALA A 19 -8.46 -1.37 -3.79
N ARG A 20 -7.35 -2.03 -4.16
CA ARG A 20 -6.12 -2.06 -3.39
C ARG A 20 -4.92 -1.95 -4.31
N CYS A 21 -4.17 -0.86 -4.16
CA CYS A 21 -2.98 -0.55 -4.95
C CYS A 21 -1.68 -0.91 -4.22
N THR A 22 -1.62 -2.10 -3.60
CA THR A 22 -0.50 -2.55 -2.76
C THR A 22 0.84 -2.48 -3.48
N GLY A 23 0.91 -2.86 -4.76
CA GLY A 23 2.14 -2.80 -5.54
C GLY A 23 2.65 -1.37 -5.76
N VAL A 24 1.74 -0.42 -6.01
CA VAL A 24 2.09 1.00 -6.11
C VAL A 24 2.59 1.53 -4.76
N ALA A 25 1.90 1.21 -3.66
CA ALA A 25 2.31 1.62 -2.32
C ALA A 25 3.75 1.15 -1.97
N LEU A 26 4.07 -0.10 -2.31
CA LEU A 26 5.42 -0.65 -2.12
C LEU A 26 6.47 0.02 -3.01
N SER A 27 6.14 0.29 -4.27
CA SER A 27 7.03 0.97 -5.21
C SER A 27 7.37 2.39 -4.73
N VAL A 28 6.37 3.14 -4.26
CA VAL A 28 6.57 4.48 -3.70
C VAL A 28 7.43 4.43 -2.43
N ALA A 29 7.14 3.49 -1.51
CA ALA A 29 7.93 3.35 -0.28
C ALA A 29 9.40 3.01 -0.59
N ALA A 30 9.65 2.09 -1.53
CA ALA A 30 11.01 1.73 -1.95
C ALA A 30 11.73 2.90 -2.64
N GLY A 31 11.05 3.62 -3.53
CA GLY A 31 11.59 4.80 -4.21
C GLY A 31 11.94 5.93 -3.24
N LEU A 32 11.07 6.19 -2.25
CA LEU A 32 11.32 7.19 -1.21
C LEU A 32 12.55 6.83 -0.37
N LEU A 33 12.67 5.58 0.08
CA LEU A 33 13.85 5.14 0.83
C LEU A 33 15.12 5.22 -0.04
N GLY A 34 15.05 4.79 -1.30
CA GLY A 34 16.17 4.88 -2.25
C GLY A 34 16.58 6.32 -2.57
N GLY A 35 15.68 7.29 -2.45
CA GLY A 35 15.97 8.71 -2.62
C GLY A 35 16.51 9.39 -1.37
N CYS A 36 16.02 9.03 -0.19
CA CYS A 36 16.30 9.76 1.06
C CYS A 36 17.37 9.13 1.95
N VAL A 37 17.55 7.81 1.94
CA VAL A 37 18.43 7.09 2.88
C VAL A 37 19.41 6.16 2.17
N GLN A 38 20.07 6.68 1.13
CA GLN A 38 21.05 5.95 0.32
C GLN A 38 22.20 5.39 1.18
N GLY A 39 22.63 4.16 0.88
CA GLY A 39 23.74 3.49 1.57
C GLY A 39 23.44 3.01 2.99
N THR A 40 22.21 3.15 3.48
CA THR A 40 21.78 2.68 4.81
C THR A 40 20.78 1.53 4.68
N GLY A 41 20.82 0.57 5.61
CA GLY A 41 19.82 -0.50 5.66
C GLY A 41 18.46 0.03 6.09
N ALA A 42 17.40 -0.34 5.36
CA ALA A 42 16.02 0.02 5.67
C ALA A 42 15.09 -1.20 5.58
N ARG A 43 13.93 -1.13 6.24
CA ARG A 43 12.92 -2.19 6.23
C ARG A 43 11.53 -1.62 5.96
N ILE A 44 10.86 -2.14 4.93
CA ILE A 44 9.46 -1.86 4.65
C ILE A 44 8.61 -2.96 5.31
N ILE A 45 7.62 -2.58 6.12
CA ILE A 45 6.63 -3.50 6.69
C ILE A 45 5.27 -3.14 6.12
N ALA A 46 4.68 -4.05 5.35
CA ALA A 46 3.35 -3.87 4.77
C ALA A 46 2.32 -4.71 5.52
N MET A 47 1.25 -4.08 6.00
CA MET A 47 0.08 -4.75 6.58
C MET A 47 -1.02 -4.81 5.54
N VAL A 48 -1.32 -6.01 5.03
CA VAL A 48 -2.19 -6.21 3.87
C VAL A 48 -3.38 -7.09 4.24
N GLY A 49 -4.60 -6.60 3.99
CA GLY A 49 -5.86 -7.29 4.29
C GLY A 49 -6.49 -8.05 3.12
N GLY A 50 -5.75 -8.28 2.03
CA GLY A 50 -6.23 -8.99 0.83
C GLY A 50 -5.33 -8.73 -0.39
N PRO A 51 -5.59 -9.41 -1.52
CA PRO A 51 -4.75 -9.27 -2.71
C PRO A 51 -4.83 -7.85 -3.29
N CYS A 52 -3.78 -7.48 -4.04
CA CYS A 52 -3.78 -6.31 -4.90
C CYS A 52 -4.89 -6.45 -5.95
N THR A 53 -5.62 -5.36 -6.22
CA THR A 53 -6.73 -5.35 -7.20
C THR A 53 -6.66 -4.15 -8.14
N GLU A 54 -5.77 -3.19 -7.89
CA GLU A 54 -5.52 -2.04 -8.78
C GLU A 54 -4.03 -1.78 -9.03
N GLY A 55 -3.66 -1.49 -10.29
CA GLY A 55 -2.32 -1.07 -10.70
C GLY A 55 -1.27 -2.18 -10.85
N PRO A 56 0.02 -1.82 -11.03
CA PRO A 56 1.10 -2.81 -11.15
C PRO A 56 1.19 -3.73 -9.93
N GLY A 57 1.27 -5.04 -10.17
CA GLY A 57 1.29 -6.07 -9.12
C GLY A 57 -0.10 -6.61 -8.74
N THR A 58 -1.15 -6.28 -9.49
CA THR A 58 -2.45 -6.98 -9.50
C THR A 58 -2.40 -8.32 -10.19
#